data_AF-A0ABD2WVH2-F1
#
_entry.id   AF-A0ABD2WVH2-F1
#
_cell.length_a   1.000
_cell.length_b   1.000
_cell.length_c   1.000
_cell.angle_alpha   90.00
_cell.angle_beta   90.00
_cell.angle_gamma   90.00
#
_symmetry.space_group_name_H-M   'P 1'
#
loop_
_entity.id
_entity.type
_entity.pdbx_description
1 polymer ?
#
loop_
_entity_poly.entity_id
_entity_poly.type
_entity_poly.pdbx_seq_one_letter_code
_entity_poly.pdbx_strand_id
1 'polypeptide(L)'
;MANNAESAQWEKVQIDTVVCYEDATETHRTRTRDSCHTGNIKDLKNNGTTVISIGGGPRDILVPSFQTIDERADINTLTTSIPGVWRSTDHLCLLWCKQLILNIVRSLFDCVDTSQKPPAITDNIETRLKAFKWHFVQRGTKE
;
A
#
# COMPACT_ATOMS: atom_id res chain seq x y z
N MET A 1 -29.27 -3.47 8.97
CA MET A 1 -28.44 -4.61 8.53
C MET A 1 -27.68 -4.14 7.31
N ALA A 2 -26.47 -3.61 7.48
CA ALA A 2 -25.59 -3.31 6.35
C ALA A 2 -25.14 -4.65 5.75
N ASN A 3 -25.30 -4.81 4.44
CA ASN A 3 -25.16 -6.10 3.78
C ASN A 3 -23.67 -6.52 3.76
N ASN A 4 -23.37 -7.77 4.14
CA ASN A 4 -22.03 -8.39 4.08
C ASN A 4 -21.33 -8.29 2.71
N ALA A 5 -22.04 -7.90 1.65
CA ALA A 5 -21.47 -7.66 0.33
C ALA A 5 -20.59 -6.39 0.25
N GLU A 6 -20.87 -5.37 1.06
CA GLU A 6 -20.10 -4.12 1.07
C GLU A 6 -18.73 -4.29 1.75
N SER A 7 -18.65 -5.13 2.79
CA SER A 7 -17.40 -5.42 3.50
C SER A 7 -16.41 -6.25 2.66
N ALA A 8 -16.91 -7.16 1.81
CA ALA A 8 -16.07 -8.00 0.95
C ALA A 8 -15.38 -7.22 -0.19
N GLN A 9 -15.85 -6.01 -0.52
CA GLN A 9 -15.27 -5.21 -1.60
C GLN A 9 -13.87 -4.69 -1.26
N TRP A 10 -13.59 -4.40 0.02
CA TRP A 10 -12.34 -3.77 0.46
C TRP A 10 -11.22 -4.76 0.76
N GLU A 11 -11.50 -6.06 0.81
CA GLU A 11 -10.50 -7.12 1.03
C GLU A 11 -9.57 -7.33 -0.19
N LYS A 12 -9.90 -6.72 -1.34
CA LYS A 12 -9.18 -6.89 -2.61
C LYS A 12 -7.94 -6.01 -2.75
N VAL A 13 -7.79 -4.98 -1.92
CA VAL A 13 -6.63 -4.07 -1.92
C VAL A 13 -6.19 -3.80 -0.49
N GLN A 14 -4.91 -4.02 -0.21
CA GLN A 14 -4.27 -3.63 1.04
C GLN A 14 -3.16 -2.63 0.77
N ILE A 15 -3.24 -1.46 1.40
CA ILE A 15 -2.16 -0.47 1.40
C ILE A 15 -1.47 -0.58 2.74
N ASP A 16 -0.25 -1.08 2.72
CA ASP A 16 0.56 -1.23 3.92
C ASP A 16 1.49 -0.02 4.07
N THR A 17 1.51 0.50 5.29
CA THR A 17 2.53 1.44 5.72
C THR A 17 3.33 0.68 6.76
N VAL A 18 4.56 0.30 6.43
CA VAL A 18 5.37 -0.55 7.31
C VAL A 18 5.62 0.15 8.64
N VAL A 19 4.84 -0.20 9.67
CA VAL A 19 5.10 0.19 11.07
C VAL A 19 6.02 -0.87 11.67
N CYS A 20 7.33 -0.79 11.42
CA CYS A 20 8.27 -1.56 12.21
C CYS A 20 8.47 -0.85 13.55
N TYR A 21 7.71 -1.25 14.58
CA TYR A 21 8.10 -0.95 15.95
C TYR A 21 9.22 -1.91 16.34
N GLU A 22 10.45 -1.41 16.44
CA GLU A 22 11.54 -2.15 17.07
C GLU A 22 11.24 -2.18 18.57
N ASP A 23 10.77 -3.32 19.08
CA ASP A 23 10.62 -3.51 20.53
C ASP A 23 12.03 -3.56 21.12
N ALA A 24 12.48 -2.44 21.70
CA ALA A 24 13.86 -2.19 22.11
C ALA A 24 14.28 -2.95 23.39
N THR A 25 13.65 -4.07 23.71
CA THR A 25 13.93 -4.83 24.93
C THR A 25 13.93 -6.33 24.69
N GLU A 26 14.84 -6.88 23.87
CA GLU A 26 15.25 -8.27 24.09
C GLU A 26 16.65 -8.59 23.55
N THR A 27 17.62 -8.39 24.44
CA THR A 27 18.93 -9.05 24.43
C THR A 27 18.80 -10.57 24.30
N HIS A 28 19.58 -11.15 23.38
CA HIS A 28 19.92 -12.59 23.32
C HIS A 28 18.81 -13.59 22.99
N ARG A 29 18.43 -13.72 21.70
CA ARG A 29 18.45 -15.02 21.01
C ARG A 29 18.25 -14.86 19.50
N THR A 30 19.07 -15.56 18.73
CA THR A 30 18.91 -15.83 17.29
C THR A 30 17.58 -16.56 17.03
N ARG A 31 16.48 -15.82 17.00
CA ARG A 31 15.19 -16.26 16.47
C ARG A 31 15.00 -15.49 15.18
N THR A 32 14.94 -16.22 14.07
CA THR A 32 14.84 -15.66 12.72
C THR A 32 13.78 -14.57 12.67
N ARG A 33 14.21 -13.37 12.25
CA ARG A 33 13.39 -12.15 12.03
C ARG A 33 12.28 -12.38 10.98
N ASP A 34 12.21 -13.56 10.39
CA ASP A 34 11.40 -13.93 9.24
C ASP A 34 10.03 -14.56 9.59
N SER A 35 9.59 -14.56 10.85
CA SER A 35 8.43 -15.39 11.24
C SER A 35 7.13 -14.65 11.59
N CYS A 36 7.14 -13.37 11.96
CA CYS A 36 5.93 -12.73 12.51
C CYS A 36 5.07 -11.89 11.55
N HIS A 37 5.58 -11.42 10.41
CA HIS A 37 4.77 -10.70 9.38
C HIS A 37 4.68 -11.44 8.04
N THR A 38 5.50 -12.46 7.92
CA THR A 38 5.78 -13.23 6.72
C THR A 38 4.64 -14.17 6.31
N GLY A 39 3.77 -14.55 7.25
CA GLY A 39 2.57 -15.33 6.96
C GLY A 39 1.48 -14.47 6.33
N ASN A 40 1.22 -13.30 6.91
CA ASN A 40 0.04 -12.50 6.59
C ASN A 40 0.02 -11.97 5.14
N ILE A 41 1.14 -11.41 4.63
CA ILE A 41 1.19 -10.91 3.24
C ILE A 41 1.10 -12.05 2.21
N LYS A 42 1.66 -13.23 2.52
CA LYS A 42 1.51 -14.41 1.64
C LYS A 42 0.06 -14.84 1.56
N ASP A 43 -0.65 -14.84 2.68
CA ASP A 43 -2.06 -15.19 2.74
C ASP A 43 -2.92 -14.17 1.99
N LEU A 44 -2.63 -12.86 2.11
CA LEU A 44 -3.27 -11.81 1.33
C LEU A 44 -3.07 -12.01 -0.19
N LYS A 45 -1.86 -12.37 -0.61
CA LYS A 45 -1.58 -12.69 -2.01
C LYS A 45 -2.34 -13.90 -2.51
N ASN A 46 -2.42 -14.95 -1.70
CA ASN A 46 -3.17 -16.16 -2.03
C ASN A 46 -4.67 -15.88 -2.19
N ASN A 47 -5.20 -14.90 -1.44
CA ASN A 47 -6.58 -14.42 -1.58
C ASN A 47 -6.80 -13.46 -2.76
N GLY A 48 -5.76 -13.20 -3.57
CA GLY A 48 -5.86 -12.31 -4.71
C GLY A 48 -5.96 -10.83 -4.31
N THR A 49 -5.46 -10.45 -3.13
CA THR A 49 -5.37 -9.05 -2.68
C THR A 49 -4.15 -8.37 -3.31
N THR A 50 -4.33 -7.18 -3.88
CA THR A 50 -3.20 -6.33 -4.31
C THR A 50 -2.57 -5.66 -3.10
N VAL A 51 -1.25 -5.78 -2.94
CA VAL A 51 -0.50 -5.24 -1.80
C VAL A 51 0.43 -4.13 -2.28
N ILE A 52 0.33 -2.96 -1.68
CA ILE A 52 1.16 -1.79 -2.02
C ILE A 52 1.86 -1.32 -0.76
N SER A 53 3.19 -1.24 -0.82
CA SER A 53 4.02 -0.69 0.25
C SER A 53 4.40 0.76 -0.07
N ILE A 54 4.08 1.67 0.85
CA ILE A 54 4.38 3.10 0.71
C ILE A 54 5.29 3.55 1.86
N GLY A 55 6.48 4.03 1.53
CA GLY A 55 7.44 4.60 2.50
C GLY A 55 7.41 6.12 2.57
N GLY A 56 7.69 6.68 3.75
CA GLY A 56 7.70 8.13 3.98
C GLY A 56 8.79 8.92 3.24
N GLY A 57 9.87 8.25 2.84
CA GLY A 57 11.02 8.86 2.18
C GLY A 57 12.05 9.38 3.19
N PRO A 58 13.04 10.18 2.74
CA PRO A 58 14.23 10.51 3.54
C PRO A 58 13.98 11.42 4.75
N ARG A 59 12.80 12.05 4.86
CA ARG A 59 12.42 12.86 6.03
C ARG A 59 11.81 12.00 7.14
N ASP A 60 11.46 10.75 6.86
CA ASP A 60 11.01 9.81 7.87
C ASP A 60 12.20 9.32 8.69
N ILE A 61 12.34 9.88 9.91
CA ILE A 61 13.41 9.51 10.83
C ILE A 61 13.09 8.26 11.66
N LEU A 62 11.81 7.86 11.71
CA LEU A 62 11.37 6.73 12.52
C LEU A 62 11.51 5.43 11.73
N VAL A 63 11.13 5.44 10.45
CA VAL A 63 11.22 4.27 9.58
C VAL A 63 12.08 4.60 8.35
N PRO A 64 13.33 4.11 8.29
CA PRO A 64 14.20 4.28 7.13
C PRO A 64 13.57 3.73 5.85
N SER A 65 13.76 4.44 4.72
CA SER A 65 13.15 4.07 3.42
C SER A 65 13.53 2.68 2.90
N PHE A 66 14.65 2.09 3.34
CA PHE A 66 15.01 0.73 2.93
C PHE A 66 14.16 -0.33 3.63
N GLN A 67 13.61 -0.03 4.83
CA GLN A 67 12.76 -0.95 5.59
C GLN A 67 11.33 -0.98 5.03
N THR A 68 10.97 -0.02 4.18
CA THR A 68 9.65 0.03 3.54
C THR A 68 9.61 -0.77 2.23
N ILE A 69 10.70 -1.42 1.84
CA ILE A 69 10.77 -2.27 0.65
C ILE A 69 10.44 -3.71 1.07
N ASP A 70 9.33 -4.25 0.58
CA ASP A 70 8.94 -5.64 0.76
C ASP A 70 8.93 -6.35 -0.61
N GLU A 71 9.67 -7.45 -0.73
CA GLU A 71 9.75 -8.27 -1.95
C GLU A 71 8.39 -8.87 -2.37
N ARG A 72 7.42 -8.89 -1.47
CA ARG A 72 6.09 -9.48 -1.69
C ARG A 72 5.05 -8.45 -2.03
N ALA A 73 5.31 -7.17 -1.84
CA ALA A 73 4.42 -6.13 -2.31
C ALA A 73 4.39 -6.12 -3.85
N ASP A 74 3.22 -5.87 -4.45
CA ASP A 74 3.12 -5.67 -5.91
C ASP A 74 3.84 -4.40 -6.36
N ILE A 75 3.82 -3.38 -5.49
CA ILE A 75 4.39 -2.06 -5.73
C ILE A 75 5.05 -1.61 -4.44
N ASN A 76 6.33 -1.28 -4.53
CA ASN A 76 7.07 -0.56 -3.49
C ASN A 76 7.33 0.85 -3.99
N THR A 77 6.94 1.86 -3.24
CA THR A 77 7.14 3.26 -3.63
C THR A 77 7.36 4.15 -2.43
N LEU A 78 8.12 5.22 -2.61
CA LEU A 78 8.27 6.25 -1.60
C LEU A 78 7.31 7.39 -1.93
N THR A 79 6.79 8.08 -0.92
CA THR A 79 5.91 9.23 -1.13
C THR A 79 6.53 10.29 -2.04
N THR A 80 7.84 10.50 -1.95
CA THR A 80 8.61 11.40 -2.83
C THR A 80 8.67 10.97 -4.29
N SER A 81 8.45 9.69 -4.59
CA SER A 81 8.46 9.13 -5.95
C SER A 81 7.08 9.14 -6.60
N ILE A 82 6.01 9.38 -5.83
CA ILE A 82 4.64 9.38 -6.34
C ILE A 82 4.39 10.70 -7.10
N PRO A 83 3.97 10.64 -8.37
CA PRO A 83 3.63 11.83 -9.13
C PRO A 83 2.57 12.71 -8.42
N GLY A 84 2.91 13.98 -8.21
CA GLY A 84 2.02 14.93 -7.53
C GLY A 84 2.11 14.92 -6.00
N VAL A 85 2.96 14.08 -5.41
CA VAL A 85 3.28 14.08 -3.96
C VAL A 85 4.75 14.49 -3.80
N TRP A 86 4.98 15.78 -3.59
CA TRP A 86 6.34 16.36 -3.63
C TRP A 86 6.98 16.38 -2.24
N ARG A 87 6.20 16.00 -1.22
CA ARG A 87 6.59 16.06 0.18
C ARG A 87 6.94 14.65 0.66
N SER A 88 8.18 14.47 1.10
CA SER A 88 8.51 13.36 1.98
C SER A 88 7.68 13.51 3.25
N THR A 89 6.90 12.49 3.56
CA THR A 89 6.07 12.43 4.76
C THR A 89 6.85 11.69 5.83
N ASP A 90 6.92 12.22 7.05
CA ASP A 90 7.29 11.40 8.19
C ASP A 90 6.22 10.32 8.44
N HIS A 91 6.60 9.25 9.14
CA HIS A 91 5.73 8.12 9.41
C HIS A 91 4.39 8.53 10.06
N LEU A 92 4.45 9.50 10.98
CA LEU A 92 3.29 9.95 11.75
C LEU A 92 2.31 10.77 10.90
N CYS A 93 2.81 11.46 9.88
CA CYS A 93 2.01 12.34 9.03
C CYS A 93 1.66 11.73 7.66
N LEU A 94 2.00 10.46 7.39
CA LEU A 94 1.76 9.82 6.10
C LEU A 94 0.27 9.85 5.72
N LEU A 95 -0.62 9.48 6.64
CA LEU A 95 -2.07 9.54 6.44
C LEU A 95 -2.65 10.96 6.43
N TRP A 96 -1.89 11.96 6.85
CA TRP A 96 -2.34 13.36 6.92
C TRP A 96 -1.85 14.18 5.72
N CYS A 97 -1.00 13.59 4.88
CA CYS A 97 -0.56 14.20 3.64
C CYS A 97 -1.69 14.22 2.60
N LYS A 98 -2.34 15.38 2.45
CA LYS A 98 -3.43 15.59 1.48
C LYS A 98 -3.06 15.17 0.06
N GLN A 99 -1.84 15.44 -0.40
CA GLN A 99 -1.40 15.07 -1.75
C GLN A 99 -1.38 13.54 -1.93
N LEU A 100 -0.89 12.81 -0.92
CA LEU A 100 -0.83 11.35 -0.93
C LEU A 100 -2.23 10.74 -0.87
N ILE A 101 -3.06 11.18 0.08
CA ILE A 101 -4.42 10.68 0.25
C ILE A 101 -5.24 10.88 -1.03
N LEU A 102 -5.13 12.02 -1.70
CA LEU A 102 -5.82 12.25 -2.97
C LEU A 102 -5.35 11.30 -4.08
N ASN A 103 -4.06 10.94 -4.13
CA ASN A 103 -3.57 9.95 -5.09
C ASN A 103 -4.09 8.55 -4.78
N ILE A 104 -4.07 8.14 -3.51
CA ILE A 104 -4.62 6.86 -3.05
C ILE A 104 -6.10 6.76 -3.41
N VAL A 105 -6.90 7.76 -3.03
CA VAL A 105 -8.34 7.76 -3.28
C VAL A 105 -8.63 7.67 -4.79
N ARG A 106 -7.95 8.46 -5.62
CA ARG A 106 -8.12 8.39 -7.08
C ARG A 106 -7.78 7.00 -7.64
N SER A 107 -6.71 6.40 -7.15
CA SER A 107 -6.33 5.05 -7.59
C SER A 107 -7.33 3.97 -7.19
N LEU A 108 -7.97 4.11 -6.03
CA LEU A 108 -9.03 3.20 -5.60
C LEU A 108 -10.27 3.35 -6.48
N PHE A 109 -10.67 4.57 -6.82
CA PHE A 109 -11.80 4.81 -7.72
C PHE A 109 -11.53 4.28 -9.14
N ASP A 110 -10.31 4.41 -9.66
CA ASP A 110 -9.94 3.85 -10.97
C ASP A 110 -9.92 2.31 -10.97
N CYS A 111 -9.89 1.65 -9.80
CA CYS A 111 -10.04 0.20 -9.67
C CYS A 111 -11.50 -0.30 -9.65
N VAL A 112 -12.48 0.60 -9.51
CA VAL A 112 -13.90 0.23 -9.41
C VAL A 112 -14.47 -0.02 -10.80
N ASP A 113 -15.04 -1.21 -10.99
CA ASP A 113 -15.82 -1.54 -12.17
C ASP A 113 -17.25 -1.03 -12.00
N THR A 114 -17.57 0.01 -12.78
CA THR A 114 -18.90 0.65 -12.79
C THR A 114 -19.89 -0.04 -13.72
N SER A 115 -19.44 -1.01 -14.53
CA SER A 115 -20.32 -1.81 -15.40
C SER A 115 -21.11 -2.85 -14.60
N GLN A 116 -20.58 -3.25 -13.44
CA GLN A 116 -21.25 -4.16 -12.51
C GLN A 116 -22.32 -3.43 -11.69
N LYS A 117 -23.40 -4.15 -11.37
CA LYS A 117 -24.48 -3.68 -10.50
C LYS A 117 -24.62 -4.64 -9.32
N PRO A 118 -24.23 -4.26 -8.09
CA PRO A 118 -23.67 -2.97 -7.68
C PRO A 118 -22.21 -2.75 -8.18
N PRO A 119 -21.74 -1.48 -8.29
CA PRO A 119 -20.34 -1.19 -8.57
C PRO A 119 -19.43 -1.83 -7.53
N ALA A 120 -18.33 -2.44 -7.97
CA ALA A 120 -17.40 -3.17 -7.11
C ALA A 120 -15.96 -3.01 -7.58
N ILE A 121 -15.00 -3.18 -6.67
CA ILE A 121 -13.58 -3.28 -7.06
C ILE A 121 -13.41 -4.50 -7.98
N THR A 122 -12.74 -4.28 -9.12
CA THR A 122 -12.48 -5.32 -10.12
C THR A 122 -11.76 -6.53 -9.54
N ASP A 123 -12.20 -7.73 -9.93
CA ASP A 123 -11.56 -8.99 -9.55
C ASP A 123 -10.23 -9.20 -10.27
N ASN A 124 -10.05 -8.57 -11.43
CA ASN A 124 -8.83 -8.73 -12.22
C ASN A 124 -7.68 -7.92 -11.59
N ILE A 125 -6.70 -8.65 -11.05
CA ILE A 125 -5.48 -8.09 -10.44
C ILE A 125 -4.69 -7.20 -11.41
N GLU A 126 -4.63 -7.54 -12.70
CA GLU A 126 -3.90 -6.77 -13.70
C GLU A 126 -4.53 -5.39 -13.91
N THR A 127 -5.87 -5.33 -13.92
CA THR A 127 -6.60 -4.07 -14.02
C THR A 127 -6.33 -3.17 -12.82
N ARG A 128 -6.36 -3.73 -11.60
CA ARG A 128 -6.01 -2.98 -10.37
C ARG A 128 -4.57 -2.49 -10.43
N LEU A 129 -3.62 -3.37 -10.75
CA LEU A 129 -2.21 -3.03 -10.83
C LEU A 129 -1.93 -1.97 -11.90
N LYS A 130 -2.64 -2.00 -13.02
CA LYS A 130 -2.53 -0.98 -14.06
C LYS A 130 -2.98 0.39 -13.54
N ALA A 131 -4.11 0.45 -12.83
CA ALA A 131 -4.59 1.68 -12.20
C ALA A 131 -3.58 2.21 -11.16
N PHE A 132 -3.09 1.34 -10.26
CA PHE A 132 -2.08 1.74 -9.28
C PHE A 132 -0.77 2.19 -9.93
N LYS A 133 -0.23 1.46 -10.90
CA LYS A 133 1.00 1.87 -11.62
C LYS A 133 0.83 3.22 -12.31
N TRP A 134 -0.34 3.50 -12.86
CA TRP A 134 -0.62 4.80 -13.46
C TRP A 134 -0.49 5.93 -12.45
N HIS A 135 -1.09 5.81 -11.26
CA HIS A 135 -1.06 6.87 -10.24
C HIS A 135 0.25 6.98 -9.47
N PHE A 136 0.91 5.87 -9.19
CA PHE A 136 2.08 5.82 -8.30
C PHE A 136 3.41 5.91 -9.04
N VAL A 137 3.43 5.73 -10.37
CA VAL A 137 4.67 5.71 -11.17
C VAL A 137 4.58 6.62 -12.40
N GLN A 138 3.50 6.55 -13.20
CA GLN A 138 3.51 7.05 -14.59
C GLN A 138 2.80 8.38 -14.83
N ARG A 139 1.95 8.87 -13.90
CA ARG A 139 1.01 10.00 -14.11
C ARG A 139 1.62 11.31 -14.65
N GLY A 140 2.95 11.48 -14.59
CA GLY A 140 3.68 12.69 -14.98
C GLY A 140 4.65 12.56 -16.15
N THR A 141 4.87 11.36 -16.71
CA THR A 141 5.74 11.18 -17.89
C THR A 141 4.96 11.50 -19.16
N LYS A 142 4.91 12.79 -19.52
CA LYS A 142 4.67 13.21 -20.91
C LYS A 142 6.04 13.56 -21.49
N GLU A 143 6.54 12.75 -22.40
CA GLU A 143 7.56 13.18 -23.36
C GLU A 143 6.90 14.02 -24.45
#